data_AF-A0A0Q9KHA8-F1
#
_entry.id   AF-A0A0Q9KHA8-F1
#
_cell.length_a   1.000
_cell.length_b   1.000
_cell.length_c   1.000
_cell.angle_alpha   90.00
_cell.angle_beta   90.00
_cell.angle_gamma   90.00
#
_symmetry.space_group_name_H-M   'P 1'
#
loop_
_entity.id
_entity.type
_entity.pdbx_description
1 polymer ?
#
loop_
_entity_poly.entity_id
_entity_poly.type
_entity_poly.pdbx_seq_one_letter_code
_entity_poly.pdbx_strand_id
1 'polypeptide(L)'
;MPVSHGADTARLRHISQALGQQAELLADIAPRGSGMLTLLMDAWSGPDMEQFGSSWQQVATATGSAAERLRACARLALQQAEEQDGASGGSSGQRDRQEPGDRGREAPGDARTENENRPDRDEWNGRKRTPEGLPGEERPDPGPALGEPVPGTSLDEDPEPPPWTPVDGGAGEHDSEFAGPVDHATHRAARIGADLKADDWPNASQNLDHFLDNGGEPLEQDVDQMLEDVPGLDSQAASQRQDLAGDAVDDARSRGITGPVTYPVSTPWDSYYIGPDESADWFYATGGMEYSQTGSVTVYPPSEPGGPYRYEMSTAVTYQDQYNWDGSKETGIGPLTVSDAQLAALHRAGIAKEFEMYGESSTMSTSGEIQ
;
A
#
# COMPACT_ATOMS: atom_id res chain seq x y z
N MET A 1 -0.95 -7.71 22.59
CA MET A 1 -0.68 -9.18 22.57
C MET A 1 0.28 -9.43 21.41
N PRO A 2 1.37 -10.20 21.55
CA PRO A 2 2.28 -10.40 20.44
C PRO A 2 1.62 -11.34 19.43
N VAL A 3 1.42 -10.86 18.20
CA VAL A 3 1.02 -11.70 17.07
C VAL A 3 2.17 -12.67 16.81
N SER A 4 1.95 -13.96 17.11
CA SER A 4 2.98 -15.02 17.05
C SER A 4 2.79 -15.96 15.86
N HIS A 5 2.17 -15.51 14.77
CA HIS A 5 1.92 -16.37 13.62
C HIS A 5 2.78 -15.91 12.45
N GLY A 6 4.02 -16.40 12.41
CA GLY A 6 4.69 -16.58 11.12
C GLY A 6 3.85 -17.53 10.24
N ALA A 7 3.99 -17.40 8.93
CA ALA A 7 3.27 -18.21 7.95
C ALA A 7 3.28 -19.72 8.29
N ASP A 8 2.16 -20.40 8.00
CA ASP A 8 2.03 -21.84 8.23
C ASP A 8 2.87 -22.61 7.19
N THR A 9 4.05 -23.09 7.61
CA THR A 9 4.99 -23.80 6.72
C THR A 9 4.41 -25.11 6.15
N ALA A 10 3.42 -25.72 6.82
CA ALA A 10 2.72 -26.88 6.27
C ALA A 10 1.76 -26.48 5.16
N ARG A 11 1.06 -25.35 5.32
CA ARG A 11 0.19 -24.76 4.30
C ARG A 11 0.99 -24.32 3.07
N LEU A 12 2.14 -23.67 3.26
CA LEU A 12 3.03 -23.26 2.15
C LEU A 12 3.52 -24.45 1.31
N ARG A 13 3.90 -25.55 1.97
CA ARG A 13 4.29 -26.80 1.28
C ARG A 13 3.13 -27.43 0.50
N HIS A 14 1.93 -27.41 1.07
CA HIS A 14 0.74 -27.90 0.39
C HIS A 14 0.42 -27.07 -0.86
N ILE A 15 0.50 -25.74 -0.76
CA ILE A 15 0.34 -24.82 -1.90
C ILE A 15 1.41 -25.09 -2.97
N SER A 16 2.68 -25.23 -2.57
CA SER A 16 3.78 -25.57 -3.49
C SER A 16 3.50 -26.85 -4.29
N GLN A 17 3.08 -27.92 -3.61
CA GLN A 17 2.75 -29.19 -4.27
C GLN A 17 1.56 -29.05 -5.24
N ALA A 18 0.50 -28.36 -4.84
CA ALA A 18 -0.66 -28.13 -5.69
C ALA A 18 -0.29 -27.33 -6.95
N LEU A 19 0.49 -26.26 -6.81
CA LEU A 19 0.98 -25.44 -7.92
C LEU A 19 1.91 -26.24 -8.85
N GLY A 20 2.78 -27.07 -8.30
CA GLY A 20 3.64 -27.98 -9.06
C GLY A 20 2.84 -28.95 -9.91
N GLN A 21 1.81 -29.60 -9.33
CA GLN A 21 0.94 -30.53 -10.06
C GLN A 21 0.17 -29.83 -11.19
N GLN A 22 -0.37 -28.63 -10.94
CA GLN A 22 -1.07 -27.86 -11.98
C GLN A 22 -0.13 -27.43 -13.11
N ALA A 23 1.11 -27.07 -12.77
CA ALA A 23 2.12 -26.73 -13.77
C ALA A 23 2.49 -27.93 -14.67
N GLU A 24 2.57 -29.13 -14.10
CA GLU A 24 2.80 -30.35 -14.87
C GLU A 24 1.65 -30.66 -15.82
N LEU A 25 0.40 -30.53 -15.35
CA LEU A 25 -0.78 -30.71 -16.19
C LEU A 25 -0.79 -29.72 -17.37
N LEU A 26 -0.52 -28.43 -17.12
CA LEU A 26 -0.45 -27.41 -18.17
C LEU A 26 0.71 -27.64 -19.15
N ALA A 27 1.88 -28.04 -18.64
CA ALA A 27 3.05 -28.32 -19.47
C ALA A 27 2.84 -29.51 -20.42
N ASP A 28 1.89 -30.39 -20.13
CA ASP A 28 1.58 -31.56 -20.95
C ASP A 28 0.55 -31.26 -22.07
N ILE A 29 -0.19 -30.14 -21.99
CA ILE A 29 -1.19 -29.75 -23.01
C ILE A 29 -0.51 -29.45 -24.36
N ALA A 30 0.53 -28.62 -24.34
CA ALA A 30 1.26 -28.22 -25.54
C ALA A 30 1.87 -29.41 -26.33
N PRO A 31 2.63 -30.34 -25.72
CA PRO A 31 3.18 -31.48 -26.45
C PRO A 31 2.09 -32.44 -26.94
N ARG A 32 1.05 -32.71 -26.14
CA ARG A 32 -0.06 -33.59 -26.57
C ARG A 32 -0.81 -33.05 -27.77
N GLY A 33 -1.24 -31.79 -27.73
CA GLY A 33 -1.98 -31.23 -28.84
C GLY A 33 -1.11 -30.98 -30.07
N SER A 34 0.19 -30.73 -29.93
CA SER A 34 1.12 -30.70 -31.07
C SER A 34 1.24 -32.07 -31.75
N GLY A 35 1.22 -33.15 -30.97
CA GLY A 35 1.13 -34.51 -31.51
C GLY A 35 -0.17 -34.76 -32.28
N MET A 36 -1.31 -34.32 -31.75
CA MET A 36 -2.61 -34.41 -32.44
C MET A 36 -2.66 -33.54 -33.71
N LEU A 37 -2.05 -32.36 -33.67
CA LEU A 37 -1.95 -31.45 -34.82
C LEU A 37 -1.19 -32.10 -35.98
N THR A 38 -0.12 -32.85 -35.67
CA THR A 38 0.66 -33.59 -36.68
C THR A 38 -0.21 -34.62 -37.40
N LEU A 39 -1.07 -35.35 -36.68
CA LEU A 39 -2.01 -36.30 -37.27
C LEU A 39 -3.10 -35.61 -38.10
N LEU A 40 -3.54 -34.43 -37.67
CA LEU A 40 -4.53 -33.62 -38.39
C LEU A 40 -3.98 -33.07 -39.70
N MET A 41 -2.73 -32.61 -39.73
CA MET A 41 -2.07 -32.10 -40.93
C MET A 41 -1.96 -33.15 -42.05
N ASP A 42 -1.85 -34.43 -41.69
CA ASP A 42 -1.84 -35.53 -42.67
C ASP A 42 -3.23 -35.82 -43.29
N ALA A 43 -4.30 -35.48 -42.57
CA ALA A 43 -5.68 -35.78 -42.97
C ALA A 43 -6.45 -34.55 -43.50
N TRP A 44 -6.01 -33.34 -43.18
CA TRP A 44 -6.67 -32.07 -43.50
C TRP A 44 -5.65 -31.06 -44.03
N SER A 45 -5.91 -30.52 -45.23
CA SER A 45 -5.05 -29.56 -45.90
C SER A 45 -5.86 -28.36 -46.42
N GLY A 46 -5.23 -27.18 -46.44
CA GLY A 46 -5.83 -25.92 -46.87
C GLY A 46 -5.64 -24.78 -45.88
N PRO A 47 -6.09 -23.56 -46.22
CA PRO A 47 -5.87 -22.34 -45.42
C PRO A 47 -6.38 -22.45 -43.98
N ASP A 48 -7.49 -23.15 -43.75
CA ASP A 48 -8.08 -23.32 -42.42
C ASP A 48 -7.17 -24.14 -41.48
N MET A 49 -6.45 -25.13 -42.03
CA MET A 49 -5.47 -25.91 -41.26
C MET A 49 -4.27 -25.03 -40.89
N GLU A 50 -3.78 -24.18 -41.79
CA GLU A 50 -2.70 -23.24 -41.48
C GLU A 50 -3.09 -22.24 -40.37
N GLN A 51 -4.33 -21.72 -40.43
CA GLN A 51 -4.86 -20.83 -39.39
C GLN A 51 -5.01 -21.56 -38.05
N PHE A 52 -5.52 -22.79 -38.05
CA PHE A 52 -5.63 -23.60 -36.84
C PHE A 52 -4.26 -23.90 -36.23
N GLY A 53 -3.25 -24.23 -37.06
CA GLY A 53 -1.88 -24.44 -36.61
C GLY A 53 -1.26 -23.20 -35.96
N SER A 54 -1.45 -22.03 -36.56
CA SER A 54 -1.00 -20.76 -35.98
C SER A 54 -1.68 -20.46 -34.64
N SER A 55 -3.00 -20.68 -34.56
CA SER A 55 -3.78 -20.50 -33.33
C SER A 55 -3.33 -21.48 -32.23
N TRP A 56 -3.06 -22.74 -32.59
CA TRP A 56 -2.52 -23.73 -31.66
C TRP A 56 -1.17 -23.33 -31.10
N GLN A 57 -0.28 -22.77 -31.94
CA GLN A 57 1.04 -22.36 -31.49
C GLN A 57 0.97 -21.24 -30.44
N GLN A 58 0.02 -20.31 -30.59
CA GLN A 58 -0.25 -19.27 -29.57
C GLN A 58 -0.72 -19.90 -28.25
N VAL A 59 -1.63 -20.88 -28.30
CA VAL A 59 -2.10 -21.62 -27.11
C VAL A 59 -0.97 -22.42 -26.45
N ALA A 60 -0.11 -23.06 -27.25
CA ALA A 60 1.03 -23.82 -26.76
C ALA A 60 2.04 -22.92 -26.02
N THR A 61 2.33 -21.73 -26.56
CA THR A 61 3.18 -20.74 -25.89
C THR A 61 2.54 -20.25 -24.59
N ALA A 62 1.26 -19.88 -24.62
CA ALA A 62 0.54 -19.39 -23.44
C ALA A 62 0.49 -20.43 -22.29
N THR A 63 0.20 -21.69 -22.62
CA THR A 63 0.17 -22.79 -21.64
C THR A 63 1.56 -23.11 -21.07
N GLY A 64 2.61 -23.05 -21.91
CA GLY A 64 3.99 -23.18 -21.45
C GLY A 64 4.41 -22.08 -20.46
N SER A 65 4.16 -20.82 -20.81
CA SER A 65 4.47 -19.69 -19.93
C SER A 65 3.66 -19.74 -18.62
N ALA A 66 2.40 -20.19 -18.64
CA ALA A 66 1.61 -20.39 -17.43
C ALA A 66 2.20 -21.48 -16.53
N ALA A 67 2.65 -22.60 -17.11
CA ALA A 67 3.31 -23.66 -16.35
C ALA A 67 4.62 -23.19 -15.70
N GLU A 68 5.41 -22.36 -16.39
CA GLU A 68 6.64 -21.79 -15.82
C GLU A 68 6.37 -20.85 -14.64
N ARG A 69 5.34 -20.00 -14.74
CA ARG A 69 4.93 -19.11 -13.64
C ARG A 69 4.48 -19.91 -12.42
N LEU A 70 3.67 -20.95 -12.61
CA LEU A 70 3.24 -21.83 -11.51
C LEU A 70 4.43 -22.57 -10.86
N ARG A 71 5.41 -23.03 -11.63
CA ARG A 71 6.65 -23.61 -11.09
C ARG A 71 7.48 -22.59 -10.31
N ALA A 72 7.52 -21.34 -10.76
CA ALA A 72 8.19 -20.28 -10.03
C ALA A 72 7.52 -20.02 -8.68
N CYS A 73 6.19 -19.93 -8.65
CA CYS A 73 5.41 -19.78 -7.41
C CYS A 73 5.62 -20.97 -6.46
N ALA A 74 5.58 -22.20 -6.99
CA ALA A 74 5.81 -23.41 -6.21
C ALA A 74 7.18 -23.42 -5.53
N ARG A 75 8.22 -22.95 -6.23
CA ARG A 75 9.58 -22.84 -5.67
C ARG A 75 9.66 -21.80 -4.56
N LEU A 76 9.04 -20.64 -4.72
CA LEU A 76 9.03 -19.60 -3.68
C LEU A 76 8.31 -20.06 -2.41
N ALA A 77 7.13 -20.65 -2.55
CA ALA A 77 6.38 -21.16 -1.41
C ALA A 77 7.17 -22.24 -0.65
N LEU A 78 7.94 -23.07 -1.36
CA LEU A 78 8.80 -24.05 -0.73
C LEU A 78 10.01 -23.41 -0.04
N GLN A 79 10.67 -22.45 -0.69
CA GLN A 79 11.82 -21.73 -0.15
C GLN A 79 11.44 -21.00 1.16
N GLN A 80 10.31 -20.31 1.20
CA GLN A 80 9.85 -19.64 2.41
C GLN A 80 9.51 -20.61 3.54
N ALA A 81 8.88 -21.75 3.23
CA ALA A 81 8.62 -22.79 4.24
C ALA A 81 9.93 -23.34 4.85
N GLU A 82 11.00 -23.42 4.06
CA GLU A 82 12.32 -23.84 4.52
C GLU A 82 13.02 -22.76 5.36
N GLU A 83 12.92 -21.48 4.95
CA GLU A 83 13.48 -20.34 5.67
C GLU A 83 12.83 -20.15 7.06
N GLN A 84 11.51 -20.28 7.16
CA GLN A 84 10.80 -20.20 8.45
C GLN A 84 11.08 -21.38 9.39
N ASP A 85 11.18 -22.60 8.86
CA ASP A 85 11.59 -23.76 9.68
C ASP A 85 13.04 -23.59 10.17
N GLY A 86 13.92 -23.02 9.35
CA GLY A 86 15.30 -22.69 9.70
C GLY A 86 15.41 -21.62 10.79
N ALA A 87 14.60 -20.55 10.70
CA ALA A 87 14.52 -19.51 11.72
C ALA A 87 13.94 -20.04 13.05
N SER A 88 12.94 -20.93 12.97
CA SER A 88 12.31 -21.54 14.14
C SER A 88 13.18 -22.62 14.82
N GLY A 89 14.06 -23.28 14.07
CA GLY A 89 15.00 -24.29 14.58
C GLY A 89 16.23 -23.74 15.31
N GLY A 90 16.47 -22.42 15.26
CA GLY A 90 17.63 -21.77 15.87
C GLY A 90 17.57 -21.57 17.38
N SER A 91 16.42 -21.84 18.03
CA SER A 91 16.21 -21.60 19.46
C SER A 91 15.89 -22.88 20.25
N SER A 92 16.78 -23.86 20.21
CA SER A 92 16.87 -24.87 21.29
C SER A 92 18.31 -25.37 21.39
N GLY A 93 18.94 -25.09 22.53
CA GLY A 93 20.39 -25.00 22.66
C GLY A 93 21.19 -26.32 22.65
N GLN A 94 22.51 -26.18 22.57
CA GLN A 94 23.40 -26.72 23.60
C GLN A 94 24.75 -26.00 23.59
N ARG A 95 25.14 -25.48 24.76
CA ARG A 95 26.52 -25.09 25.05
C ARG A 95 27.37 -26.36 25.13
N ASP A 96 28.49 -26.41 24.41
CA ASP A 96 29.70 -26.98 24.99
C ASP A 96 30.94 -26.23 24.51
N ARG A 97 31.84 -26.04 25.49
CA ARG A 97 32.99 -25.15 25.52
C ARG A 97 34.24 -25.85 24.97
N GLN A 98 34.96 -25.22 24.05
CA GLN A 98 36.43 -25.32 23.94
C GLN A 98 37.02 -24.19 23.07
N GLU A 99 37.78 -23.30 23.70
CA GLU A 99 38.77 -22.36 23.10
C GLU A 99 40.14 -23.06 22.93
N PRO A 100 41.19 -22.43 22.35
CA PRO A 100 41.28 -21.66 21.10
C PRO A 100 42.49 -22.10 20.24
N GLY A 101 42.51 -21.79 18.94
CA GLY A 101 43.62 -22.17 18.06
C GLY A 101 43.75 -21.32 16.79
N ASP A 102 44.69 -20.39 16.85
CA ASP A 102 45.32 -19.62 15.77
C ASP A 102 45.51 -20.36 14.42
N ARG A 103 45.12 -19.72 13.29
CA ARG A 103 45.97 -19.42 12.12
C ARG A 103 45.18 -18.98 10.87
N GLY A 104 45.48 -17.76 10.40
CA GLY A 104 45.84 -17.50 8.99
C GLY A 104 44.74 -17.17 7.96
N ARG A 105 44.79 -15.92 7.45
CA ARG A 105 44.69 -15.47 6.02
C ARG A 105 43.68 -16.19 5.10
N GLU A 106 42.79 -15.52 4.36
CA GLU A 106 43.03 -14.42 3.40
C GLU A 106 41.65 -13.91 2.90
N ALA A 107 41.51 -12.60 2.67
CA ALA A 107 40.52 -12.03 1.73
C ALA A 107 41.12 -12.08 0.31
N PRO A 108 40.32 -12.17 -0.77
CA PRO A 108 39.57 -11.05 -1.36
C PRO A 108 38.19 -11.51 -1.92
N GLY A 109 37.24 -10.73 -2.43
CA GLY A 109 37.16 -9.38 -2.98
C GLY A 109 35.93 -9.38 -3.93
N ASP A 110 35.34 -8.21 -4.13
CA ASP A 110 34.16 -7.91 -4.97
C ASP A 110 34.07 -8.64 -6.31
N ALA A 111 32.83 -8.98 -6.69
CA ALA A 111 32.38 -8.96 -8.09
C ALA A 111 30.89 -8.60 -8.18
N ARG A 112 30.65 -7.34 -8.51
CA ARG A 112 29.41 -6.78 -9.03
C ARG A 112 28.94 -7.57 -10.26
N THR A 113 27.63 -7.80 -10.38
CA THR A 113 26.99 -7.90 -11.68
C THR A 113 25.95 -6.79 -11.77
N GLU A 114 26.26 -5.85 -12.64
CA GLU A 114 25.39 -4.77 -13.09
C GLU A 114 24.21 -5.39 -13.86
N ASN A 115 22.97 -5.09 -13.44
CA ASN A 115 21.81 -5.27 -14.30
C ASN A 115 21.32 -3.89 -14.72
N GLU A 116 21.68 -3.54 -15.95
CA GLU A 116 21.29 -2.33 -16.67
C GLU A 116 19.81 -2.44 -17.07
N ASN A 117 18.92 -2.00 -16.19
CA ASN A 117 17.59 -1.53 -16.59
C ASN A 117 17.06 -0.57 -15.51
N ARG A 118 17.67 0.62 -15.49
CA ARG A 118 17.25 1.73 -14.65
C ARG A 118 16.49 2.69 -15.56
N PRO A 119 15.17 2.89 -15.41
CA PRO A 119 14.52 4.01 -16.07
C PRO A 119 15.12 5.32 -15.53
N ASP A 120 15.30 6.28 -16.44
CA ASP A 120 16.08 7.49 -16.27
C ASP A 120 15.74 8.28 -15.00
N ARG A 121 16.81 8.69 -14.30
CA ARG A 121 16.82 9.26 -12.95
C ARG A 121 16.69 10.79 -12.91
N ASP A 122 16.22 11.40 -14.00
CA ASP A 122 16.32 12.86 -14.20
C ASP A 122 14.98 13.61 -14.36
N GLU A 123 13.81 12.97 -14.18
CA GLU A 123 12.49 13.66 -14.18
C GLU A 123 11.86 13.88 -12.80
N TRP A 124 12.55 13.48 -11.73
CA TRP A 124 11.97 13.41 -10.38
C TRP A 124 12.55 14.45 -9.42
N ASN A 125 12.75 15.67 -9.90
CA ASN A 125 13.12 16.80 -9.04
C ASN A 125 12.32 18.05 -9.42
N GLY A 126 11.41 18.43 -8.52
CA GLY A 126 11.04 19.82 -8.32
C GLY A 126 10.14 20.45 -9.38
N ARG A 127 8.90 19.96 -9.51
CA ARG A 127 7.75 20.86 -9.70
C ARG A 127 6.58 20.35 -8.87
N LYS A 128 6.00 21.25 -8.10
CA LYS A 128 4.64 21.17 -7.58
C LYS A 128 3.73 20.66 -8.71
N ARG A 129 3.42 19.37 -8.72
CA ARG A 129 2.19 18.87 -9.33
C ARG A 129 1.23 18.77 -8.16
N THR A 130 0.59 19.89 -7.77
CA THR A 130 -0.86 19.95 -7.98
C THR A 130 -1.24 19.11 -9.20
N PRO A 131 -2.00 18.01 -9.03
CA PRO A 131 -2.59 17.31 -10.16
C PRO A 131 -3.18 18.36 -11.11
N GLU A 132 -2.70 18.39 -12.34
CA GLU A 132 -3.36 19.18 -13.38
C GLU A 132 -4.77 18.65 -13.48
N GLY A 133 -5.72 19.43 -12.93
CA GLY A 133 -7.12 19.07 -12.89
C GLY A 133 -7.64 18.71 -14.27
N LEU A 134 -8.32 17.58 -14.35
CA LEU A 134 -9.40 17.37 -15.30
C LEU A 134 -10.73 17.55 -14.56
N PRO A 135 -11.77 18.04 -15.27
CA PRO A 135 -12.80 18.86 -14.69
C PRO A 135 -13.88 18.01 -14.01
N GLY A 136 -14.42 18.51 -12.89
CA GLY A 136 -15.83 18.27 -12.61
C GLY A 136 -16.24 17.92 -11.20
N GLU A 137 -15.62 18.48 -10.16
CA GLU A 137 -16.39 18.97 -9.01
C GLU A 137 -15.51 20.00 -8.28
N GLU A 138 -15.96 21.25 -8.23
CA GLU A 138 -15.40 22.22 -7.29
C GLU A 138 -15.65 21.63 -5.89
N ARG A 139 -14.61 21.02 -5.29
CA ARG A 139 -14.68 20.64 -3.88
C ARG A 139 -15.11 21.89 -3.11
N PRO A 140 -16.11 21.80 -2.22
CA PRO A 140 -16.55 22.95 -1.43
C PRO A 140 -15.33 23.61 -0.80
N ASP A 141 -15.29 24.95 -0.76
CA ASP A 141 -14.27 25.66 0.02
C ASP A 141 -14.33 25.10 1.45
N PRO A 142 -13.28 24.39 1.91
CA PRO A 142 -13.30 23.71 3.20
C PRO A 142 -13.42 24.69 4.37
N GLY A 143 -13.32 26.00 4.10
CA GLY A 143 -13.33 27.03 5.12
C GLY A 143 -11.97 27.16 5.80
N PRO A 144 -11.83 28.10 6.74
CA PRO A 144 -10.62 28.22 7.55
C PRO A 144 -10.44 26.99 8.44
N ALA A 145 -9.19 26.58 8.65
CA ALA A 145 -8.86 25.42 9.49
C ALA A 145 -9.22 25.60 10.98
N LEU A 146 -9.34 26.86 11.43
CA LEU A 146 -9.87 27.24 12.74
C LEU A 146 -11.31 27.73 12.58
N GLY A 147 -12.23 27.13 13.32
CA GLY A 147 -13.60 27.65 13.43
C GLY A 147 -13.71 28.81 14.42
N GLU A 148 -14.92 29.34 14.59
CA GLU A 148 -15.15 30.47 15.49
C GLU A 148 -14.82 30.11 16.95
N PRO A 149 -14.05 30.95 17.66
CA PRO A 149 -13.67 30.70 19.04
C PRO A 149 -14.87 30.70 20.00
N VAL A 150 -14.86 29.79 20.97
CA VAL A 150 -15.80 29.77 22.10
C VAL A 150 -15.10 30.17 23.40
N PRO A 151 -15.75 30.96 24.28
CA PRO A 151 -15.18 31.30 25.59
C PRO A 151 -14.97 30.06 26.46
N GLY A 152 -13.79 29.95 27.09
CA GLY A 152 -13.47 28.85 28.00
C GLY A 152 -12.30 27.99 27.52
N THR A 153 -12.24 26.75 28.00
CA THR A 153 -11.14 25.80 27.76
C THR A 153 -11.66 24.46 27.20
N SER A 154 -12.85 24.45 26.63
CA SER A 154 -13.52 23.24 26.15
C SER A 154 -14.48 23.56 25.02
N LEU A 155 -14.66 22.60 24.12
CA LEU A 155 -15.74 22.58 23.15
C LEU A 155 -16.92 21.77 23.69
N ASP A 156 -18.12 22.10 23.24
CA ASP A 156 -19.31 21.29 23.53
C ASP A 156 -19.37 20.04 22.64
N GLU A 157 -18.84 20.13 21.42
CA GLU A 157 -18.79 19.06 20.42
C GLU A 157 -17.41 19.08 19.74
N ASP A 158 -16.85 17.89 19.52
CA ASP A 158 -15.61 17.76 18.75
C ASP A 158 -15.90 17.97 17.26
N PRO A 159 -15.04 18.73 16.55
CA PRO A 159 -15.24 18.97 15.13
C PRO A 159 -15.00 17.72 14.30
N GLU A 160 -15.81 17.53 13.27
CA GLU A 160 -15.62 16.50 12.24
C GLU A 160 -14.73 17.02 11.10
N PRO A 161 -14.02 16.13 10.37
CA PRO A 161 -13.29 16.53 9.18
C PRO A 161 -14.28 16.97 8.08
N PRO A 162 -13.84 17.78 7.10
CA PRO A 162 -14.67 18.12 5.96
C PRO A 162 -15.13 16.85 5.22
N PRO A 163 -16.28 16.87 4.51
CA PRO A 163 -16.68 15.72 3.71
C PRO A 163 -15.59 15.37 2.67
N TRP A 164 -15.28 14.09 2.58
CA TRP A 164 -14.29 13.57 1.64
C TRP A 164 -14.94 13.02 0.37
N THR A 165 -14.23 13.13 -0.74
CA THR A 165 -14.64 12.54 -2.03
C THR A 165 -13.39 12.00 -2.73
N PRO A 166 -13.43 10.77 -3.27
CA PRO A 166 -12.31 10.19 -4.02
C PRO A 166 -11.76 11.13 -5.09
N VAL A 167 -10.45 11.10 -5.29
CA VAL A 167 -9.76 11.96 -6.27
C VAL A 167 -10.01 11.49 -7.71
N ASP A 168 -10.23 10.19 -7.91
CA ASP A 168 -10.51 9.59 -9.22
C ASP A 168 -11.66 8.56 -9.15
N GLY A 169 -12.07 8.05 -10.31
CA GLY A 169 -13.22 7.14 -10.47
C GLY A 169 -12.89 5.65 -10.45
N GLY A 170 -11.64 5.26 -10.19
CA GLY A 170 -11.19 3.88 -10.14
C GLY A 170 -11.21 3.13 -11.48
N ALA A 171 -11.17 1.79 -11.42
CA ALA A 171 -11.00 0.92 -12.58
C ALA A 171 -12.24 0.76 -13.48
N GLY A 172 -13.38 1.37 -13.13
CA GLY A 172 -14.66 1.26 -13.82
C GLY A 172 -15.71 0.45 -13.05
N GLU A 173 -16.80 0.05 -13.71
CA GLU A 173 -17.89 -0.72 -13.07
C GLU A 173 -17.42 -2.14 -12.69
N HIS A 174 -17.69 -2.53 -11.46
CA HIS A 174 -17.42 -3.88 -10.94
C HIS A 174 -18.27 -4.94 -11.65
N ASP A 175 -17.69 -6.11 -11.93
CA ASP A 175 -18.37 -7.23 -12.61
C ASP A 175 -18.98 -6.85 -13.99
N SER A 176 -18.37 -5.88 -14.67
CA SER A 176 -18.76 -5.42 -16.01
C SER A 176 -18.13 -6.22 -17.15
N GLU A 177 -17.07 -6.97 -16.87
CA GLU A 177 -16.32 -7.80 -17.81
C GLU A 177 -16.34 -9.28 -17.39
N PHE A 178 -16.06 -10.19 -18.34
CA PHE A 178 -16.01 -11.62 -18.05
C PHE A 178 -14.67 -12.02 -17.42
N ALA A 179 -14.72 -12.71 -16.27
CA ALA A 179 -13.55 -13.32 -15.63
C ALA A 179 -12.97 -14.47 -16.47
N GLY A 180 -11.90 -14.19 -17.21
CA GLY A 180 -11.18 -15.15 -18.02
C GLY A 180 -10.16 -15.98 -17.22
N PRO A 181 -9.58 -17.01 -17.85
CA PRO A 181 -8.52 -17.82 -17.23
C PRO A 181 -7.28 -17.01 -16.82
N VAL A 182 -6.99 -15.92 -17.52
CA VAL A 182 -5.88 -15.01 -17.20
C VAL A 182 -6.16 -14.25 -15.91
N ASP A 183 -7.37 -13.74 -15.72
CA ASP A 183 -7.77 -13.00 -14.52
C ASP A 183 -7.68 -13.88 -13.27
N HIS A 184 -8.19 -15.12 -13.35
CA HIS A 184 -8.04 -16.09 -12.26
C HIS A 184 -6.58 -16.49 -11.98
N ALA A 185 -5.70 -16.47 -12.99
CA ALA A 185 -4.28 -16.74 -12.79
C ALA A 185 -3.58 -15.55 -12.11
N THR A 186 -3.89 -14.32 -12.54
CA THR A 186 -3.44 -13.08 -11.92
C THR A 186 -3.91 -12.99 -10.47
N HIS A 187 -5.19 -13.23 -10.20
CA HIS A 187 -5.77 -13.22 -8.85
C HIS A 187 -5.01 -14.17 -7.90
N ARG A 188 -4.77 -15.41 -8.33
CA ARG A 188 -3.98 -16.37 -7.54
C ARG A 188 -2.52 -15.93 -7.36
N ALA A 189 -1.90 -15.38 -8.40
CA ALA A 189 -0.53 -14.88 -8.33
C ALA A 189 -0.41 -13.70 -7.36
N ALA A 190 -1.39 -12.78 -7.36
CA ALA A 190 -1.46 -11.65 -6.46
C ALA A 190 -1.66 -12.09 -5.00
N ARG A 191 -2.55 -13.08 -4.73
CA ARG A 191 -2.70 -13.65 -3.37
C ARG A 191 -1.42 -14.31 -2.85
N ILE A 192 -0.78 -15.12 -3.70
CA ILE A 192 0.53 -15.67 -3.35
C ILE A 192 1.50 -14.53 -3.05
N GLY A 193 1.43 -13.45 -3.80
CA GLY A 193 2.27 -12.29 -3.58
C GLY A 193 2.06 -11.57 -2.25
N ALA A 194 0.79 -11.35 -1.87
CA ALA A 194 0.43 -10.84 -0.55
C ALA A 194 0.97 -11.77 0.55
N ASP A 195 0.72 -13.08 0.45
CA ASP A 195 1.23 -14.07 1.41
C ASP A 195 2.77 -14.02 1.54
N LEU A 196 3.49 -13.94 0.41
CA LEU A 196 4.96 -13.90 0.40
C LEU A 196 5.52 -12.58 0.98
N LYS A 197 4.72 -11.50 0.99
CA LYS A 197 5.12 -10.16 1.43
C LYS A 197 4.55 -9.74 2.77
N ALA A 198 3.68 -10.52 3.38
CA ALA A 198 3.06 -10.20 4.66
C ALA A 198 4.06 -9.89 5.79
N ASP A 199 5.23 -10.52 5.80
CA ASP A 199 6.27 -10.26 6.81
C ASP A 199 7.10 -8.99 6.51
N ASP A 200 7.29 -8.63 5.23
CA ASP A 200 8.05 -7.44 4.81
C ASP A 200 7.16 -6.18 4.79
N TRP A 201 5.94 -6.33 4.27
CA TRP A 201 4.96 -5.29 3.95
C TRP A 201 3.56 -5.72 4.42
N PRO A 202 3.32 -5.75 5.74
CA PRO A 202 2.08 -6.26 6.31
C PRO A 202 0.84 -5.45 5.86
N ASN A 203 0.90 -4.12 5.85
CA ASN A 203 -0.25 -3.28 5.48
C ASN A 203 -0.57 -3.41 3.98
N ALA A 204 0.46 -3.43 3.13
CA ALA A 204 0.28 -3.63 1.70
C ALA A 204 -0.34 -5.00 1.38
N SER A 205 0.11 -6.03 2.07
CA SER A 205 -0.39 -7.40 1.89
C SER A 205 -1.83 -7.52 2.36
N GLN A 206 -2.18 -6.91 3.49
CA GLN A 206 -3.56 -6.86 3.99
C GLN A 206 -4.50 -6.17 3.00
N ASN A 207 -4.12 -5.00 2.48
CA ASN A 207 -4.94 -4.24 1.54
C ASN A 207 -5.13 -5.01 0.22
N LEU A 208 -4.07 -5.64 -0.28
CA LEU A 208 -4.14 -6.48 -1.47
C LEU A 208 -5.03 -7.73 -1.26
N ASP A 209 -4.92 -8.40 -0.12
CA ASP A 209 -5.79 -9.55 0.18
C ASP A 209 -7.26 -9.14 0.29
N HIS A 210 -7.54 -8.01 0.94
CA HIS A 210 -8.90 -7.47 1.04
C HIS A 210 -9.50 -7.14 -0.32
N PHE A 211 -8.72 -6.52 -1.21
CA PHE A 211 -9.09 -6.32 -2.62
C PHE A 211 -9.45 -7.64 -3.30
N LEU A 212 -8.60 -8.66 -3.15
CA LEU A 212 -8.73 -9.98 -3.77
C LEU A 212 -9.84 -10.85 -3.14
N ASP A 213 -10.35 -10.50 -1.97
CA ASP A 213 -11.52 -11.13 -1.34
C ASP A 213 -12.84 -10.62 -1.93
N ASN A 214 -12.81 -9.57 -2.77
CA ASN A 214 -13.92 -9.11 -3.60
C ASN A 214 -15.15 -8.59 -2.81
N GLY A 215 -14.96 -8.20 -1.54
CA GLY A 215 -16.03 -7.62 -0.71
C GLY A 215 -16.31 -6.16 -1.06
N GLY A 216 -15.25 -5.36 -1.22
CA GLY A 216 -15.36 -3.91 -1.41
C GLY A 216 -15.83 -3.16 -0.15
N GLU A 217 -15.81 -3.80 1.01
CA GLU A 217 -16.13 -3.16 2.29
C GLU A 217 -15.03 -2.14 2.64
N PRO A 218 -15.35 -0.98 3.23
CA PRO A 218 -14.34 -0.05 3.69
C PRO A 218 -13.34 -0.71 4.66
N LEU A 219 -12.07 -0.35 4.56
CA LEU A 219 -10.99 -0.93 5.35
C LEU A 219 -10.31 0.14 6.22
N GLU A 220 -10.39 -0.06 7.53
CA GLU A 220 -9.71 0.80 8.51
C GLU A 220 -8.19 0.57 8.48
N GLN A 221 -7.41 1.65 8.48
CA GLN A 221 -5.95 1.66 8.54
C GLN A 221 -5.48 2.16 9.91
N ASP A 222 -4.35 1.62 10.39
CA ASP A 222 -3.72 2.06 11.64
C ASP A 222 -2.92 3.35 11.39
N VAL A 223 -3.54 4.50 11.65
CA VAL A 223 -2.92 5.82 11.41
C VAL A 223 -1.83 6.12 12.43
N ASP A 224 -1.89 5.57 13.65
CA ASP A 224 -0.81 5.72 14.62
C ASP A 224 0.46 5.03 14.12
N GLN A 225 0.33 3.79 13.62
CA GLN A 225 1.44 3.09 12.97
C GLN A 225 1.92 3.85 11.72
N MET A 226 0.99 4.38 10.91
CA MET A 226 1.36 5.13 9.71
C MET A 226 2.19 6.37 10.02
N LEU A 227 1.82 7.15 11.03
CA LEU A 227 2.61 8.32 11.47
C LEU A 227 3.98 7.91 12.03
N GLU A 228 4.09 6.76 12.69
CA GLU A 228 5.37 6.23 13.16
C GLU A 228 6.28 5.79 12.00
N ASP A 229 5.72 5.09 11.01
CA ASP A 229 6.45 4.50 9.90
C ASP A 229 6.76 5.50 8.77
N VAL A 230 6.08 6.65 8.71
CA VAL A 230 6.16 7.65 7.64
C VAL A 230 6.58 9.03 8.22
N PRO A 231 7.88 9.24 8.52
CA PRO A 231 8.34 10.42 9.27
C PRO A 231 8.07 11.77 8.60
N GLY A 232 7.96 11.82 7.27
CA GLY A 232 7.63 13.02 6.53
C GLY A 232 6.16 13.39 6.66
N LEU A 233 5.25 12.42 6.75
CA LEU A 233 3.84 12.67 7.07
C LEU A 233 3.70 13.20 8.50
N ASP A 234 4.35 12.57 9.49
CA ASP A 234 4.36 13.07 10.87
C ASP A 234 4.92 14.50 10.94
N SER A 235 6.02 14.77 10.24
CA SER A 235 6.62 16.11 10.18
C SER A 235 5.68 17.14 9.55
N GLN A 236 4.97 16.79 8.48
CA GLN A 236 4.01 17.68 7.83
C GLN A 236 2.80 17.98 8.74
N ALA A 237 2.23 16.94 9.38
CA ALA A 237 1.15 17.10 10.35
C ALA A 237 1.59 17.94 11.56
N ALA A 238 2.80 17.72 12.08
CA ALA A 238 3.38 18.48 13.17
C ALA A 238 3.62 19.96 12.79
N SER A 239 4.08 20.24 11.57
CA SER A 239 4.22 21.61 11.07
C SER A 239 2.86 22.32 11.02
N GLN A 240 1.84 21.67 10.48
CA GLN A 240 0.48 22.24 10.45
C GLN A 240 -0.04 22.55 11.87
N ARG A 241 0.22 21.69 12.86
CA ARG A 241 -0.15 21.98 14.26
C ARG A 241 0.54 23.23 14.81
N GLN A 242 1.79 23.48 14.44
CA GLN A 242 2.50 24.71 14.84
C GLN A 242 1.87 25.95 14.20
N ASP A 243 1.51 25.85 12.91
CA ASP A 243 0.83 26.94 12.20
C ASP A 243 -0.54 27.24 12.82
N LEU A 244 -1.34 26.21 13.12
CA LEU A 244 -2.63 26.32 13.82
C LEU A 244 -2.52 27.01 15.19
N ALA A 245 -1.46 26.70 15.96
CA ALA A 245 -1.23 27.37 17.25
C ALA A 245 -0.92 28.87 17.05
N GLY A 246 -0.10 29.20 16.05
CA GLY A 246 0.21 30.59 15.69
C GLY A 246 -1.03 31.36 15.28
N ASP A 247 -1.82 30.80 14.36
CA ASP A 247 -3.05 31.40 13.85
C ASP A 247 -4.07 31.65 14.96
N ALA A 248 -4.24 30.69 15.89
CA ALA A 248 -5.16 30.85 17.02
C ALA A 248 -4.73 31.96 17.99
N VAL A 249 -3.42 32.10 18.24
CA VAL A 249 -2.87 33.17 19.09
C VAL A 249 -3.02 34.53 18.41
N ASP A 250 -2.73 34.61 17.12
CA ASP A 250 -2.85 35.86 16.36
C ASP A 250 -4.32 36.31 16.23
N ASP A 251 -5.26 35.39 16.01
CA ASP A 251 -6.70 35.71 16.04
C ASP A 251 -7.13 36.19 17.44
N ALA A 252 -6.77 35.48 18.51
CA ALA A 252 -7.13 35.87 19.88
C ALA A 252 -6.60 37.26 20.24
N ARG A 253 -5.35 37.54 19.85
CA ARG A 253 -4.71 38.85 20.02
C ARG A 253 -5.42 39.93 19.22
N SER A 254 -5.75 39.68 17.95
CA SER A 254 -6.41 40.65 17.07
C SER A 254 -7.82 41.03 17.55
N ARG A 255 -8.53 40.05 18.14
CA ARG A 255 -9.86 40.22 18.73
C ARG A 255 -9.82 40.86 20.12
N GLY A 256 -8.64 41.00 20.74
CA GLY A 256 -8.47 41.57 22.07
C GLY A 256 -9.06 40.70 23.18
N ILE A 257 -9.01 39.38 23.02
CA ILE A 257 -9.54 38.41 23.99
C ILE A 257 -8.73 38.46 25.29
N THR A 258 -9.41 38.58 26.43
CA THR A 258 -8.77 38.75 27.76
C THR A 258 -8.88 37.53 28.68
N GLY A 259 -9.59 36.48 28.26
CA GLY A 259 -9.75 35.23 29.01
C GLY A 259 -9.46 34.01 28.12
N PRO A 260 -9.38 32.80 28.69
CA PRO A 260 -9.19 31.59 27.90
C PRO A 260 -10.27 31.44 26.82
N VAL A 261 -9.85 30.98 25.66
CA VAL A 261 -10.72 30.75 24.50
C VAL A 261 -10.29 29.48 23.78
N THR A 262 -11.25 28.71 23.29
CA THR A 262 -10.99 27.46 22.56
C THR A 262 -11.50 27.57 21.13
N TYR A 263 -10.64 27.23 20.17
CA TYR A 263 -10.96 27.14 18.75
C TYR A 263 -11.20 25.67 18.38
N PRO A 264 -12.32 25.34 17.70
CA PRO A 264 -12.43 24.06 17.01
C PRO A 264 -11.47 24.03 15.82
N VAL A 265 -10.79 22.90 15.64
CA VAL A 265 -9.86 22.63 14.54
C VAL A 265 -10.50 21.64 13.60
N SER A 266 -10.61 21.97 12.33
CA SER A 266 -10.95 21.03 11.25
C SER A 266 -10.22 21.51 10.00
N THR A 267 -9.07 20.90 9.71
CA THR A 267 -8.28 21.32 8.56
C THR A 267 -8.95 20.85 7.26
N PRO A 268 -8.78 21.60 6.15
CA PRO A 268 -8.95 21.03 4.82
C PRO A 268 -8.21 19.70 4.66
N TRP A 269 -8.72 18.86 3.76
CA TRP A 269 -7.95 17.70 3.27
C TRP A 269 -6.67 18.19 2.59
N ASP A 270 -5.53 17.68 3.05
CA ASP A 270 -4.23 17.87 2.44
C ASP A 270 -3.73 16.53 1.90
N SER A 271 -2.91 16.57 0.86
CA SER A 271 -2.41 15.35 0.23
C SER A 271 -0.98 15.06 0.67
N TYR A 272 -0.68 13.78 0.87
CA TYR A 272 0.68 13.30 1.09
C TYR A 272 0.99 12.17 0.11
N TYR A 273 2.23 12.12 -0.39
CA TYR A 273 2.70 10.99 -1.21
C TYR A 273 3.84 10.32 -0.50
N ILE A 274 3.60 9.09 -0.05
CA ILE A 274 4.58 8.28 0.65
C ILE A 274 5.60 7.80 -0.36
N GLY A 275 6.89 7.99 -0.07
CA GLY A 275 7.97 7.47 -0.91
C GLY A 275 8.32 6.01 -0.53
N PRO A 276 8.78 5.18 -1.48
CA PRO A 276 9.22 3.81 -1.15
C PRO A 276 10.48 3.79 -0.27
N ASP A 277 11.29 4.86 -0.32
CA ASP A 277 12.44 5.05 0.57
C ASP A 277 12.04 5.52 1.98
N GLU A 278 10.80 6.01 2.15
CA GLU A 278 10.24 6.45 3.42
C GLU A 278 9.57 5.27 4.13
N SER A 279 8.61 4.62 3.47
CA SER A 279 8.06 3.35 3.91
C SER A 279 7.62 2.54 2.69
N ALA A 280 8.31 1.44 2.41
CA ALA A 280 7.94 0.55 1.32
C ALA A 280 6.57 -0.11 1.56
N ASP A 281 6.24 -0.43 2.82
CA ASP A 281 4.94 -1.01 3.18
C ASP A 281 3.81 -0.03 2.86
N TRP A 282 3.83 1.17 3.45
CA TRP A 282 2.80 2.18 3.21
C TRP A 282 2.78 2.72 1.76
N PHE A 283 3.92 2.72 1.08
CA PHE A 283 3.99 3.02 -0.35
C PHE A 283 3.16 2.04 -1.20
N TYR A 284 3.22 0.74 -0.90
CA TYR A 284 2.43 -0.27 -1.62
C TYR A 284 1.02 -0.44 -1.06
N ALA A 285 0.77 -0.03 0.18
CA ALA A 285 -0.54 -0.10 0.83
C ALA A 285 -1.52 0.99 0.37
N THR A 286 -1.01 2.20 0.08
CA THR A 286 -1.80 3.36 -0.36
C THR A 286 -1.01 4.24 -1.34
N GLY A 287 0.24 4.56 -1.01
CA GLY A 287 1.06 5.46 -1.81
C GLY A 287 0.64 6.93 -1.66
N GLY A 288 -0.28 7.40 -2.49
CA GLY A 288 -0.83 8.75 -2.38
C GLY A 288 -2.07 8.75 -1.50
N MET A 289 -2.19 9.69 -0.58
CA MET A 289 -3.27 9.71 0.41
C MET A 289 -3.76 11.12 0.70
N GLU A 290 -4.95 11.23 1.28
CA GLU A 290 -5.47 12.47 1.86
C GLU A 290 -5.59 12.35 3.38
N TYR A 291 -5.23 13.42 4.08
CA TYR A 291 -5.41 13.52 5.53
C TYR A 291 -5.96 14.88 5.96
N SER A 292 -6.60 14.92 7.12
CA SER A 292 -7.10 16.11 7.80
C SER A 292 -6.75 16.03 9.29
N GLN A 293 -6.71 17.16 9.99
CA GLN A 293 -6.58 17.22 11.43
C GLN A 293 -7.82 17.84 12.06
N THR A 294 -8.37 17.15 13.06
CA THR A 294 -9.53 17.61 13.83
C THR A 294 -9.17 17.70 15.31
N GLY A 295 -9.85 18.59 16.04
CA GLY A 295 -9.69 18.71 17.49
C GLY A 295 -9.86 20.14 17.99
N SER A 296 -8.96 20.60 18.86
CA SER A 296 -9.07 21.95 19.43
C SER A 296 -7.73 22.60 19.77
N VAL A 297 -7.72 23.94 19.75
CA VAL A 297 -6.66 24.78 20.31
C VAL A 297 -7.26 25.70 21.36
N THR A 298 -6.80 25.59 22.61
CA THR A 298 -7.13 26.54 23.67
C THR A 298 -6.00 27.55 23.83
N VAL A 299 -6.33 28.83 23.71
CA VAL A 299 -5.41 29.96 23.88
C VAL A 299 -5.68 30.64 25.22
N TYR A 300 -4.61 30.92 25.95
CA TYR A 300 -4.60 31.62 27.22
C TYR A 300 -3.89 32.97 27.05
N PRO A 301 -4.63 34.10 27.04
CA PRO A 301 -4.03 35.43 27.00
C PRO A 301 -3.12 35.70 28.21
N PRO A 302 -2.10 36.54 28.05
CA PRO A 302 -1.17 36.85 29.14
C PRO A 302 -1.85 37.61 30.28
N SER A 303 -1.47 37.30 31.52
CA SER A 303 -1.96 38.02 32.72
C SER A 303 -1.46 39.47 32.79
N GLU A 304 -0.36 39.79 32.11
CA GLU A 304 0.24 41.12 32.07
C GLU A 304 0.40 41.58 30.60
N PRO A 305 0.20 42.88 30.30
CA PRO A 305 0.41 43.40 28.96
C PRO A 305 1.84 43.12 28.44
N GLY A 306 1.93 42.49 27.27
CA GLY A 306 3.21 42.13 26.64
C GLY A 306 3.85 40.83 27.14
N GLY A 307 3.15 40.04 27.97
CA GLY A 307 3.54 38.66 28.26
C GLY A 307 3.20 37.68 27.12
N PRO A 308 3.75 36.46 27.13
CA PRO A 308 3.45 35.46 26.11
C PRO A 308 2.03 34.90 26.26
N TYR A 309 1.42 34.57 25.13
CA TYR A 309 0.23 33.72 25.08
C TYR A 309 0.65 32.28 25.28
N ARG A 310 -0.08 31.53 26.11
CA ARG A 310 0.09 30.08 26.21
C ARG A 310 -0.99 29.40 25.37
N TYR A 311 -0.68 28.28 24.74
CA TYR A 311 -1.69 27.44 24.09
C TYR A 311 -1.58 25.99 24.55
N GLU A 312 -2.71 25.29 24.50
CA GLU A 312 -2.85 23.84 24.65
C GLU A 312 -3.67 23.35 23.46
N MET A 313 -3.17 22.36 22.74
CA MET A 313 -3.78 21.79 21.53
C MET A 313 -3.96 20.29 21.70
N SER A 314 -5.08 19.79 21.21
CA SER A 314 -5.42 18.37 21.21
C SER A 314 -6.04 18.04 19.86
N THR A 315 -5.34 17.27 19.01
CA THR A 315 -5.78 16.98 17.64
C THR A 315 -5.51 15.53 17.25
N ALA A 316 -6.35 14.94 16.41
CA ALA A 316 -6.12 13.66 15.74
C ALA A 316 -5.89 13.88 14.24
N VAL A 317 -5.22 12.94 13.58
CA VAL A 317 -5.08 12.88 12.12
C VAL A 317 -6.11 11.89 11.59
N THR A 318 -7.03 12.36 10.77
CA THR A 318 -7.94 11.52 10.00
C THR A 318 -7.34 11.26 8.62
N TYR A 319 -7.37 10.02 8.17
CA TYR A 319 -6.89 9.56 6.86
C TYR A 319 -8.06 9.05 6.02
N GLN A 320 -8.05 9.37 4.72
CA GLN A 320 -8.90 8.73 3.72
C GLN A 320 -8.19 8.57 2.38
N ASP A 321 -8.53 7.48 1.69
CA ASP A 321 -8.06 7.17 0.34
C ASP A 321 -8.99 6.14 -0.34
N GLN A 322 -8.93 6.04 -1.67
CA GLN A 322 -9.61 5.00 -2.43
C GLN A 322 -8.57 3.96 -2.87
N TYR A 323 -8.71 2.71 -2.41
CA TYR A 323 -7.86 1.62 -2.91
C TYR A 323 -8.33 1.21 -4.31
N ASN A 324 -7.77 1.87 -5.32
CA ASN A 324 -8.08 1.71 -6.73
C ASN A 324 -6.85 1.32 -7.55
N TRP A 325 -7.10 0.74 -8.73
CA TRP A 325 -6.05 0.32 -9.65
C TRP A 325 -6.32 0.87 -11.05
N ASP A 326 -6.17 2.17 -11.23
CA ASP A 326 -6.38 2.85 -12.53
C ASP A 326 -5.06 3.34 -13.18
N GLY A 327 -3.93 3.08 -12.51
CA GLY A 327 -2.59 3.51 -12.89
C GLY A 327 -1.91 2.67 -13.96
N SER A 328 -0.65 3.00 -14.22
CA SER A 328 0.23 2.31 -15.17
C SER A 328 1.47 1.69 -14.52
N LYS A 329 1.48 1.53 -13.19
CA LYS A 329 2.63 0.97 -12.46
C LYS A 329 2.63 -0.56 -12.57
N GLU A 330 3.80 -1.13 -12.31
CA GLU A 330 3.97 -2.58 -12.18
C GLU A 330 4.70 -2.87 -10.87
N THR A 331 4.17 -3.82 -10.10
CA THR A 331 4.76 -4.25 -8.83
C THR A 331 5.37 -5.64 -8.99
N GLY A 332 6.66 -5.73 -8.67
CA GLY A 332 7.40 -6.99 -8.66
C GLY A 332 7.13 -7.77 -7.38
N ILE A 333 6.59 -8.96 -7.52
CA ILE A 333 6.36 -9.94 -6.47
C ILE A 333 7.26 -11.16 -6.76
N GLY A 334 8.56 -11.01 -6.49
CA GLY A 334 9.55 -12.04 -6.83
C GLY A 334 9.63 -12.29 -8.34
N PRO A 335 9.46 -13.53 -8.85
CA PRO A 335 9.45 -13.86 -10.28
C PRO A 335 8.12 -13.52 -10.98
N LEU A 336 7.13 -13.01 -10.25
CA LEU A 336 5.87 -12.54 -10.78
C LEU A 336 5.89 -11.01 -10.82
N THR A 337 5.41 -10.44 -11.91
CA THR A 337 5.09 -9.02 -11.99
C THR A 337 3.58 -8.93 -12.15
N VAL A 338 2.94 -8.16 -11.28
CA VAL A 338 1.51 -7.82 -11.37
C VAL A 338 1.42 -6.33 -11.67
N SER A 339 0.78 -5.97 -12.78
CA SER A 339 0.56 -4.57 -13.14
C SER A 339 -0.74 -4.02 -12.58
N ASP A 340 -0.81 -2.70 -12.41
CA ASP A 340 -2.04 -2.01 -12.01
C ASP A 340 -3.18 -2.38 -12.96
N ALA A 341 -2.93 -2.37 -14.27
CA ALA A 341 -3.92 -2.76 -15.29
C ALA A 341 -4.43 -4.20 -15.12
N GLN A 342 -3.59 -5.12 -14.65
CA GLN A 342 -4.01 -6.49 -14.36
C GLN A 342 -4.90 -6.56 -13.12
N LEU A 343 -4.64 -5.75 -12.08
CA LEU A 343 -5.50 -5.67 -10.89
C LEU A 343 -6.81 -4.95 -11.20
N ALA A 344 -6.77 -3.89 -11.99
CA ALA A 344 -7.94 -3.21 -12.57
C ALA A 344 -8.88 -4.19 -13.28
N ALA A 345 -8.30 -5.10 -14.08
CA ALA A 345 -9.06 -6.12 -14.79
C ALA A 345 -9.74 -7.10 -13.83
N LEU A 346 -9.16 -7.42 -12.67
CA LEU A 346 -9.81 -8.25 -11.66
C LEU A 346 -11.07 -7.58 -11.09
N HIS A 347 -11.03 -6.26 -10.90
CA HIS A 347 -12.19 -5.46 -10.50
C HIS A 347 -13.31 -5.55 -11.53
N ARG A 348 -13.01 -5.19 -12.78
CA ARG A 348 -14.00 -5.24 -13.85
C ARG A 348 -14.51 -6.65 -14.11
N ALA A 349 -13.67 -7.67 -13.92
CA ALA A 349 -14.05 -9.08 -14.03
C ALA A 349 -14.88 -9.61 -12.84
N GLY A 350 -15.12 -8.81 -11.80
CA GLY A 350 -15.95 -9.20 -10.66
C GLY A 350 -15.30 -10.19 -9.70
N ILE A 351 -13.97 -10.34 -9.73
CA ILE A 351 -13.22 -11.31 -8.90
C ILE A 351 -12.24 -10.66 -7.92
N ALA A 352 -12.18 -9.34 -7.91
CA ALA A 352 -11.61 -8.48 -6.88
C ALA A 352 -12.44 -7.19 -6.83
N LYS A 353 -12.34 -6.39 -5.77
CA LYS A 353 -13.16 -5.18 -5.66
C LYS A 353 -12.42 -4.07 -4.94
N GLU A 354 -12.44 -2.90 -5.56
CA GLU A 354 -11.90 -1.65 -4.99
C GLU A 354 -12.72 -1.26 -3.75
N PHE A 355 -12.08 -0.58 -2.81
CA PHE A 355 -12.69 -0.22 -1.52
C PHE A 355 -12.13 1.10 -0.99
N GLU A 356 -12.90 1.74 -0.12
CA GLU A 356 -12.46 2.94 0.59
C GLU A 356 -11.55 2.54 1.76
N MET A 357 -10.46 3.28 1.94
CA MET A 357 -9.60 3.20 3.10
C MET A 357 -9.84 4.40 3.99
N TYR A 358 -9.93 4.18 5.30
CA TYR A 358 -10.15 5.24 6.27
C TYR A 358 -9.39 4.96 7.55
N GLY A 359 -9.20 5.95 8.41
CA GLY A 359 -8.61 5.75 9.72
C GLY A 359 -8.48 7.05 10.50
N GLU A 360 -8.26 6.93 11.81
CA GLU A 360 -7.99 8.06 12.68
C GLU A 360 -6.89 7.69 13.67
N SER A 361 -5.96 8.62 13.90
CA SER A 361 -4.90 8.45 14.89
C SER A 361 -5.42 8.62 16.31
N SER A 362 -4.66 8.16 17.29
CA SER A 362 -4.80 8.64 18.65
C SER A 362 -4.66 10.17 18.72
N THR A 363 -5.33 10.78 19.69
CA THR A 363 -5.24 12.23 19.92
C THR A 363 -3.85 12.62 20.41
N MET A 364 -3.26 13.61 19.74
CA MET A 364 -1.95 14.20 20.07
C MET A 364 -2.13 15.51 20.83
N SER A 365 -1.46 15.62 21.98
CA SER A 365 -1.48 16.83 22.80
C SER A 365 -0.18 17.63 22.64
N THR A 366 -0.31 18.90 22.27
CA THR A 366 0.82 19.86 22.18
C THR A 366 0.53 21.08 23.05
N SER A 367 1.56 21.68 23.65
CA SER A 367 1.40 22.95 24.37
C SER A 367 2.66 23.79 24.23
N GLY A 368 2.51 25.11 24.36
CA GLY A 368 3.63 26.02 24.21
C GLY A 368 3.28 27.46 24.54
N GLU A 369 4.25 28.34 24.34
CA GLU A 369 4.12 29.78 24.51
C GLU A 369 4.52 30.51 23.22
N ILE A 370 3.76 31.54 22.86
CA ILE A 370 3.99 32.40 21.69
C ILE A 370 4.04 33.85 22.18
N GLN A 371 5.08 34.58 21.78
CA GLN A 371 5.32 35.99 22.18
C GLN A 371 4.33 36.95 21.53
#